data_AF-A0A511K926-F1
#
_entry.id   AF-A0A511K926-F1
#
_cell.length_a   1.000
_cell.length_b   1.000
_cell.length_c   1.000
_cell.angle_alpha   90.00
_cell.angle_beta   90.00
_cell.angle_gamma   90.00
#
_symmetry.space_group_name_H-M   'P 1'
#
loop_
_entity.id
_entity.type
_entity.pdbx_description
1 polymer ?
#
loop_
_entity_poly.entity_id
_entity_poly.type
_entity_poly.pdbx_seq_one_letter_code
_entity_poly.pdbx_strand_id
1 'polypeptide(L)'
;MASPNERLIYAAKTDSAEMLEAVLSGSEEFDVNFQDGLGNTALHYAASAPSPDALSILLETEGTDVDLQNRLDRATPLHLAVKLESEDARQGVIGMLLDAGADPSLRDRHGLRVQDYLRPTISDVDKEIAQMLRVAMSEKTMGGVANNTDLADDDDGEPGSGSESE
;
A
#
# COMPACT_ATOMS: atom_id res chain seq x y z
N MET A 1 14.94 -17.66 22.21
CA MET A 1 13.52 -17.46 21.84
C MET A 1 13.51 -16.54 20.65
N ALA A 2 12.62 -16.77 19.67
CA ALA A 2 12.42 -15.82 18.58
C ALA A 2 11.87 -14.51 19.16
N SER A 3 12.41 -13.38 18.69
CA SER A 3 11.92 -12.04 19.02
C SER A 3 10.47 -11.84 18.56
N PRO A 4 9.71 -10.87 19.12
CA PRO A 4 8.36 -10.54 18.65
C PRO A 4 8.29 -10.32 17.14
N ASN A 5 9.27 -9.61 16.58
CA ASN A 5 9.36 -9.36 15.14
C ASN A 5 9.56 -10.63 14.31
N GLU A 6 10.45 -11.53 14.75
CA GLU A 6 10.65 -12.82 14.07
C GLU A 6 9.40 -13.70 14.15
N ARG A 7 8.65 -13.64 15.26
CA ARG A 7 7.37 -14.35 15.40
C ARG A 7 6.29 -13.75 14.51
N LEU A 8 6.26 -12.43 14.34
CA LEU A 8 5.34 -11.75 13.41
C LEU A 8 5.59 -12.21 11.97
N ILE A 9 6.86 -12.20 11.53
CA ILE A 9 7.26 -12.71 10.21
C ILE A 9 6.86 -14.18 10.06
N TYR A 10 7.13 -15.01 11.07
CA TYR A 10 6.82 -16.43 11.04
C TYR A 10 5.32 -16.68 10.92
N ALA A 11 4.50 -15.99 11.72
CA ALA A 11 3.05 -16.09 11.68
C ALA A 11 2.50 -15.75 10.29
N ALA A 12 2.97 -14.66 9.68
CA ALA A 12 2.58 -14.27 8.32
C ALA A 12 3.01 -15.30 7.26
N LYS A 13 4.23 -15.84 7.38
CA LYS A 13 4.75 -16.87 6.47
C LYS A 13 3.96 -18.18 6.53
N THR A 14 3.42 -18.52 7.69
CA THR A 14 2.59 -19.72 7.88
C THR A 14 1.10 -19.45 7.71
N ASP A 15 0.72 -18.22 7.36
CA ASP A 15 -0.67 -17.74 7.31
C ASP A 15 -1.47 -18.10 8.59
N SER A 16 -0.85 -17.88 9.76
CA SER A 16 -1.45 -18.23 11.06
C SER A 16 -2.02 -16.98 11.72
N ALA A 17 -3.31 -16.74 11.53
CA ALA A 17 -4.04 -15.65 12.17
C ALA A 17 -3.89 -15.68 13.70
N GLU A 18 -4.01 -16.85 14.32
CA GLU A 18 -3.86 -17.02 15.77
C GLU A 18 -2.49 -16.55 16.28
N MET A 19 -1.39 -16.95 15.62
CA MET A 19 -0.05 -16.51 16.02
C MET A 19 0.16 -15.02 15.77
N LEU A 20 -0.45 -14.49 14.71
CA LEU A 20 -0.36 -13.08 14.36
C LEU A 20 -1.08 -12.24 15.43
N GLU A 21 -2.32 -12.58 15.75
CA GLU A 21 -3.12 -11.96 16.82
C GLU A 21 -2.43 -12.06 18.19
N ALA A 22 -1.78 -13.19 18.50
CA ALA A 22 -1.04 -13.35 19.74
C ALA A 22 0.17 -12.38 19.84
N VAL A 23 0.82 -12.05 18.73
CA VAL A 23 1.89 -11.03 18.72
C VAL A 23 1.30 -9.62 18.83
N LEU A 24 0.24 -9.33 18.06
CA LEU A 24 -0.38 -8.00 18.00
C LEU A 24 -1.07 -7.59 19.32
N SER A 25 -1.64 -8.55 20.04
CA SER A 25 -2.29 -8.33 21.34
C SER A 25 -1.35 -8.47 22.54
N GLY A 26 -0.10 -8.86 22.29
CA GLY A 26 0.92 -9.05 23.33
C GLY A 26 1.38 -7.73 23.95
N SER A 27 2.04 -7.80 25.11
CA SER A 27 2.65 -6.64 25.78
C SER A 27 4.10 -6.37 25.33
N GLU A 28 4.66 -7.21 24.46
CA GLU A 28 6.00 -7.03 23.92
C GLU A 28 5.96 -6.03 22.75
N GLU A 29 6.90 -5.09 22.72
CA GLU A 29 7.04 -4.18 21.59
C GLU A 29 7.48 -4.93 20.33
N PHE A 30 6.85 -4.58 19.21
CA PHE A 30 7.18 -5.10 17.89
C PHE A 30 7.14 -3.97 16.86
N ASP A 31 7.79 -4.21 15.72
CA ASP A 31 7.73 -3.35 14.54
C ASP A 31 7.02 -4.13 13.42
N VAL A 32 5.83 -3.67 13.03
CA VAL A 32 5.03 -4.29 11.96
C VAL A 32 5.74 -4.27 10.62
N ASN A 33 6.64 -3.29 10.44
CA ASN A 33 7.45 -3.07 9.24
C ASN A 33 8.84 -3.69 9.35
N PHE A 34 9.09 -4.50 10.37
CA PHE A 34 10.37 -5.16 10.56
C PHE A 34 10.76 -5.96 9.32
N GLN A 35 11.99 -5.74 8.85
CA GLN A 35 12.57 -6.44 7.72
C GLN A 35 13.54 -7.53 8.18
N ASP A 36 13.32 -8.76 7.73
CA ASP A 36 14.22 -9.88 8.01
C ASP A 36 15.55 -9.76 7.24
N GLY A 37 16.39 -10.81 7.30
CA GLY A 37 17.67 -10.84 6.60
C GLY A 37 17.60 -10.68 5.08
N LEU A 38 16.45 -10.99 4.47
CA LEU A 38 16.17 -10.84 3.03
C LEU A 38 15.53 -9.47 2.72
N GLY A 39 15.22 -8.69 3.75
CA GLY A 39 14.47 -7.45 3.66
C GLY A 39 12.96 -7.67 3.57
N ASN A 40 12.45 -8.89 3.77
CA ASN A 40 11.02 -9.13 3.71
C ASN A 40 10.36 -8.70 5.03
N THR A 41 9.23 -8.02 4.92
CA THR A 41 8.32 -7.75 6.04
C THR A 41 7.29 -8.87 6.18
N ALA A 42 6.48 -8.82 7.22
CA ALA A 42 5.39 -9.78 7.41
C ALA A 42 4.42 -9.73 6.22
N LEU A 43 4.16 -8.51 5.73
CA LEU A 43 3.29 -8.27 4.60
C LEU A 43 3.80 -8.88 3.27
N HIS A 44 5.13 -8.93 3.07
CA HIS A 44 5.70 -9.61 1.90
C HIS A 44 5.36 -11.11 1.91
N TYR A 45 5.48 -11.75 3.08
CA TYR A 45 5.19 -13.18 3.20
C TYR A 45 3.69 -13.46 3.08
N ALA A 46 2.84 -12.66 3.74
CA ALA A 46 1.39 -12.78 3.63
C ALA A 46 0.90 -12.60 2.19
N ALA A 47 1.45 -11.64 1.44
CA ALA A 47 1.12 -11.41 0.03
C ALA A 47 1.56 -12.56 -0.90
N SER A 48 2.46 -13.45 -0.44
CA SER A 48 2.89 -14.65 -1.17
C SER A 48 2.15 -15.92 -0.75
N ALA A 49 1.24 -15.82 0.22
CA ALA A 49 0.42 -16.93 0.67
C ALA A 49 -0.86 -17.02 -0.19
N PRO A 50 -1.37 -18.24 -0.45
CA PRO A 50 -2.61 -18.43 -1.21
C PRO A 50 -3.88 -18.06 -0.42
N SER A 51 -3.76 -17.90 0.90
CA SER A 51 -4.86 -17.52 1.80
C SER A 51 -4.54 -16.15 2.44
N PRO A 52 -5.52 -15.23 2.50
CA PRO A 52 -5.28 -13.84 2.88
C PRO A 52 -5.56 -13.55 4.37
N ASP A 53 -5.64 -14.53 5.26
CA ASP A 53 -6.02 -14.30 6.66
C ASP A 53 -4.96 -13.49 7.41
N ALA A 54 -3.68 -13.83 7.28
CA ALA A 54 -2.61 -13.01 7.83
C ALA A 54 -2.49 -11.66 7.09
N LEU A 55 -2.84 -11.63 5.80
CA LEU A 55 -2.79 -10.41 4.99
C LEU A 55 -3.80 -9.38 5.47
N SER A 56 -5.07 -9.77 5.70
CA SER A 56 -6.12 -8.87 6.17
C SER A 56 -5.75 -8.25 7.51
N ILE A 57 -5.33 -9.06 8.48
CA ILE A 57 -4.97 -8.58 9.82
C ILE A 57 -3.78 -7.61 9.77
N LEU A 58 -2.75 -7.90 8.95
CA LEU A 58 -1.61 -7.00 8.79
C LEU A 58 -2.02 -5.67 8.14
N LEU A 59 -2.89 -5.68 7.14
CA LEU A 59 -3.38 -4.45 6.49
C LEU A 59 -4.26 -3.60 7.42
N GLU A 60 -4.96 -4.22 8.36
CA GLU A 60 -5.73 -3.52 9.40
C GLU A 60 -4.86 -3.02 10.57
N THR A 61 -3.62 -3.48 10.67
CA THR A 61 -2.69 -3.07 11.73
C THR A 61 -2.18 -1.66 11.48
N GLU A 62 -2.29 -0.78 12.49
CA GLU A 62 -1.84 0.60 12.39
C GLU A 62 -0.33 0.69 12.09
N GLY A 63 0.02 1.58 11.16
CA GLY A 63 1.41 1.84 10.79
C GLY A 63 2.01 0.84 9.80
N THR A 64 1.23 -0.14 9.31
CA THR A 64 1.69 -1.04 8.23
C THR A 64 2.01 -0.26 6.97
N ASP A 65 3.26 -0.37 6.50
CA ASP A 65 3.72 0.19 5.23
C ASP A 65 3.61 -0.87 4.12
N VAL A 66 2.68 -0.61 3.20
CA VAL A 66 2.32 -1.53 2.11
C VAL A 66 3.31 -1.51 0.93
N ASP A 67 4.22 -0.53 0.89
CA ASP A 67 5.10 -0.25 -0.25
C ASP A 67 6.58 -0.54 0.03
N LEU A 68 6.91 -1.07 1.22
CA LEU A 68 8.28 -1.43 1.55
C LEU A 68 8.87 -2.38 0.52
N GLN A 69 10.08 -2.06 0.06
CA GLN A 69 10.81 -2.89 -0.88
C GLN A 69 11.75 -3.82 -0.13
N ASN A 70 11.69 -5.13 -0.43
CA ASN A 70 12.66 -6.07 0.10
C ASN A 70 14.08 -5.80 -0.41
N ARG A 71 15.08 -6.33 0.28
CA ARG A 71 16.49 -6.02 0.00
C ARG A 71 16.98 -6.75 -1.25
N LEU A 72 16.56 -7.99 -1.45
CA LEU A 72 17.07 -8.83 -2.53
C LEU A 72 16.56 -8.40 -3.90
N ASP A 73 15.26 -8.18 -4.03
CA ASP A 73 14.61 -7.95 -5.31
C ASP A 73 14.08 -6.53 -5.48
N ARG A 74 14.17 -5.69 -4.44
CA ARG A 74 13.42 -4.43 -4.37
C ARG A 74 11.94 -4.64 -4.68
N ALA A 75 11.42 -5.83 -4.40
CA ALA A 75 10.04 -6.18 -4.64
C ALA A 75 9.20 -5.64 -3.48
N THR A 76 8.03 -5.08 -3.77
CA THR A 76 7.00 -4.77 -2.77
C THR A 76 6.12 -6.00 -2.52
N PRO A 77 5.29 -6.04 -1.47
CA PRO A 77 4.28 -7.08 -1.30
C PRO A 77 3.42 -7.30 -2.55
N LEU A 78 3.04 -6.20 -3.24
CA LEU A 78 2.27 -6.26 -4.48
C LEU A 78 3.03 -6.95 -5.63
N HIS A 79 4.36 -6.84 -5.70
CA HIS A 79 5.16 -7.59 -6.68
C HIS A 79 5.17 -9.10 -6.41
N LEU A 80 5.09 -9.51 -5.13
CA LEU A 80 5.05 -10.93 -4.77
C LEU A 80 3.68 -11.53 -5.04
N ALA A 81 2.60 -10.78 -4.82
CA ALA A 81 1.23 -11.22 -5.07
C ALA A 81 1.00 -11.69 -6.52
N VAL A 82 1.61 -11.03 -7.51
CA VAL A 82 1.47 -11.42 -8.94
C VAL A 82 2.02 -12.81 -9.23
N LYS A 83 2.92 -13.34 -8.39
CA LYS A 83 3.55 -14.65 -8.60
C LYS A 83 2.71 -15.81 -8.04
N LEU A 84 1.54 -15.53 -7.44
CA LEU A 84 0.63 -16.55 -6.93
C LEU A 84 0.09 -17.42 -8.07
N GLU A 85 0.15 -18.74 -7.90
CA GLU A 85 -0.29 -19.72 -8.91
C GLU A 85 -1.81 -19.73 -9.08
N SER A 86 -2.56 -19.61 -7.97
CA SER A 86 -4.03 -19.53 -7.99
C SER A 86 -4.49 -18.17 -8.48
N GLU A 87 -5.27 -18.14 -9.56
CA GLU A 87 -5.77 -16.89 -10.14
C GLU A 87 -6.74 -16.15 -9.18
N ASP A 88 -7.65 -16.88 -8.52
CA ASP A 88 -8.58 -16.32 -7.55
C ASP A 88 -7.84 -15.69 -6.35
N ALA A 89 -6.84 -16.40 -5.82
CA ALA A 89 -6.02 -15.89 -4.72
C ALA A 89 -5.21 -14.67 -5.17
N ARG A 90 -4.62 -14.72 -6.37
CA ARG A 90 -3.85 -13.62 -6.95
C ARG A 90 -4.71 -12.36 -7.09
N GLN A 91 -5.91 -12.48 -7.64
CA GLN A 91 -6.84 -11.36 -7.78
C GLN A 91 -7.27 -10.81 -6.43
N GLY A 92 -7.63 -11.67 -5.47
CA GLY A 92 -8.04 -11.25 -4.13
C GLY A 92 -6.95 -10.51 -3.36
N VAL A 93 -5.74 -11.08 -3.31
CA VAL A 93 -4.58 -10.47 -2.63
C VAL A 93 -4.19 -9.14 -3.26
N ILE A 94 -4.19 -9.04 -4.60
CA ILE A 94 -3.90 -7.79 -5.29
C ILE A 94 -4.98 -6.74 -4.98
N GLY A 95 -6.25 -7.12 -4.97
CA GLY A 95 -7.34 -6.23 -4.58
C GLY A 95 -7.15 -5.66 -3.19
N MET A 96 -6.90 -6.51 -2.20
CA MET A 96 -6.69 -6.08 -0.81
C MET A 96 -5.50 -5.12 -0.66
N LEU A 97 -4.38 -5.39 -1.35
CA LEU A 97 -3.21 -4.51 -1.32
C LEU A 97 -3.49 -3.14 -1.96
N LEU A 98 -4.24 -3.11 -3.08
CA LEU A 98 -4.61 -1.87 -3.75
C LEU A 98 -5.62 -1.06 -2.92
N ASP A 99 -6.59 -1.71 -2.30
CA ASP A 99 -7.55 -1.07 -1.40
C ASP A 99 -6.84 -0.46 -0.17
N ALA A 100 -5.75 -1.09 0.28
CA ALA A 100 -4.87 -0.56 1.32
C ALA A 100 -3.89 0.53 0.82
N GLY A 101 -3.97 0.93 -0.44
CA GLY A 101 -3.21 2.05 -1.01
C GLY A 101 -1.83 1.70 -1.57
N ALA A 102 -1.54 0.42 -1.82
CA ALA A 102 -0.26 0.01 -2.42
C ALA A 102 -0.03 0.68 -3.79
N ASP A 103 1.19 1.14 -4.04
CA ASP A 103 1.57 1.84 -5.26
C ASP A 103 2.02 0.85 -6.37
N PRO A 104 1.20 0.61 -7.40
CA PRO A 104 1.54 -0.30 -8.49
C PRO A 104 2.59 0.26 -9.47
N SER A 105 2.99 1.53 -9.31
CA SER A 105 3.98 2.20 -10.17
C SER A 105 5.43 1.95 -9.74
N LEU A 106 5.63 1.44 -8.52
CA LEU A 106 6.94 1.10 -7.99
C LEU A 106 7.63 0.05 -8.85
N ARG A 107 8.96 0.15 -8.92
CA ARG A 107 9.81 -0.71 -9.75
C ARG A 107 10.71 -1.56 -8.88
N ASP A 108 10.75 -2.85 -9.20
CA ASP A 108 11.69 -3.79 -8.61
C ASP A 108 13.15 -3.58 -9.10
N ARG A 109 14.06 -4.48 -8.72
CA ARG A 109 15.48 -4.44 -9.11
C ARG A 109 15.70 -4.58 -10.62
N HIS A 110 14.73 -5.14 -11.34
CA HIS A 110 14.77 -5.31 -12.79
C HIS A 110 14.21 -4.07 -13.51
N GLY A 111 13.72 -3.08 -12.76
CA GLY A 111 13.06 -1.91 -13.30
C GLY A 111 11.63 -2.22 -13.77
N LEU A 112 11.07 -3.36 -13.40
CA LEU A 112 9.74 -3.80 -13.81
C LEU A 112 8.71 -3.37 -12.77
N ARG A 113 7.53 -2.98 -13.25
CA ARG A 113 6.33 -2.77 -12.44
C ARG A 113 5.53 -4.06 -12.34
N VAL A 114 4.64 -4.13 -11.36
CA VAL A 114 3.66 -5.21 -11.15
C VAL A 114 2.93 -5.57 -12.45
N GLN A 115 2.45 -4.56 -13.20
CA GLN A 115 1.76 -4.75 -14.48
C GLN A 115 2.60 -5.43 -15.57
N ASP A 116 3.94 -5.32 -15.51
CA ASP A 116 4.83 -5.83 -16.55
C ASP A 116 4.98 -7.37 -16.45
N TYR A 117 4.52 -7.97 -15.35
CA TYR A 117 4.47 -9.42 -15.12
C TYR A 117 3.16 -10.08 -15.60
N LEU A 118 2.11 -9.31 -15.89
CA LEU A 118 0.80 -9.81 -16.28
C LEU A 118 0.72 -10.17 -17.77
N ARG A 119 -0.14 -11.13 -18.11
CA ARG A 119 -0.39 -11.57 -19.49
C ARG A 119 -1.89 -11.44 -19.87
N PRO A 120 -2.43 -10.21 -19.95
CA PRO A 120 -3.86 -9.96 -20.17
C PRO A 120 -4.39 -10.39 -21.55
N THR A 121 -3.50 -10.75 -22.48
CA THR A 121 -3.88 -11.26 -23.80
C THR A 121 -4.28 -12.73 -23.77
N ILE A 122 -3.95 -13.46 -22.70
CA ILE A 122 -4.17 -14.91 -22.59
C ILE A 122 -4.87 -15.34 -21.30
N SER A 123 -4.91 -14.49 -20.26
CA SER A 123 -5.67 -14.73 -19.02
C SER A 123 -6.66 -13.59 -18.78
N ASP A 124 -7.93 -13.94 -18.63
CA ASP A 124 -9.00 -12.98 -18.30
C ASP A 124 -8.78 -12.40 -16.89
N VAL A 125 -8.27 -13.20 -15.95
CA VAL A 125 -7.93 -12.71 -14.61
C VAL A 125 -6.80 -11.69 -14.66
N ASP A 126 -5.73 -11.94 -15.44
CA ASP A 126 -4.66 -10.95 -15.62
C ASP A 126 -5.17 -9.67 -16.32
N LYS A 127 -6.20 -9.77 -17.15
CA LYS A 127 -6.87 -8.62 -17.76
C LYS A 127 -7.65 -7.81 -16.73
N GLU A 128 -8.35 -8.47 -15.81
CA GLU A 128 -9.04 -7.82 -14.69
C GLU A 128 -8.04 -7.17 -13.73
N ILE A 129 -6.99 -7.88 -13.33
CA ILE A 129 -5.91 -7.33 -12.49
C ILE A 129 -5.28 -6.11 -13.16
N ALA A 130 -4.96 -6.19 -14.46
CA ALA A 130 -4.42 -5.05 -15.20
C ALA A 130 -5.37 -3.84 -15.21
N GLN A 131 -6.69 -4.08 -15.18
CA GLN A 131 -7.68 -3.02 -15.05
C GLN A 131 -7.67 -2.41 -13.64
N MET A 132 -7.62 -3.23 -12.58
CA MET A 132 -7.52 -2.75 -11.19
C MET A 132 -6.29 -1.86 -10.98
N LEU A 133 -5.12 -2.28 -11.46
CA LEU A 133 -3.89 -1.50 -11.38
C LEU A 133 -4.00 -0.15 -12.10
N ARG A 134 -4.67 -0.10 -13.25
CA ARG A 134 -4.92 1.16 -13.98
C ARG A 134 -5.83 2.11 -13.21
N VAL A 135 -6.88 1.58 -12.59
CA VAL A 135 -7.83 2.36 -11.78
C VAL A 135 -7.11 2.97 -10.58
N ALA A 136 -6.37 2.16 -9.81
CA ALA A 136 -5.59 2.63 -8.67
C ALA A 136 -4.58 3.74 -9.05
N MET A 137 -3.93 3.65 -10.21
CA MET A 137 -3.06 4.72 -10.71
C MET A 137 -3.82 6.02 -11.07
N SER A 138 -5.05 5.91 -11.56
CA SER A 138 -5.85 7.07 -11.97
C SER A 138 -6.43 7.86 -10.80
N GLU A 139 -6.78 7.19 -9.70
CA GLU A 139 -7.28 7.85 -8.48
C GLU A 139 -6.21 8.71 -7.83
N LYS A 140 -4.95 8.25 -7.85
CA LYS A 140 -3.79 9.01 -7.36
C LYS A 140 -3.55 10.32 -8.14
N THR A 141 -3.96 10.38 -9.41
CA THR A 141 -3.83 11.58 -10.26
C THR A 141 -4.92 12.63 -10.09
N MET A 142 -6.11 12.28 -9.58
CA MET A 142 -7.19 13.26 -9.37
C MET A 142 -7.13 13.99 -8.01
N GLY A 143 -6.35 13.49 -7.05
CA GLY A 143 -6.15 14.16 -5.75
C GLY A 143 -5.23 15.40 -5.79
N GLY A 144 -4.62 15.71 -6.94
CA GLY A 144 -3.64 16.81 -7.10
C GLY A 144 -4.19 18.12 -7.66
N VAL A 145 -5.48 18.23 -7.97
CA VAL A 145 -6.08 19.45 -8.53
C VAL A 145 -6.83 20.23 -7.45
N ALA A 146 -6.11 20.66 -6.41
CA ALA A 146 -6.66 21.53 -5.37
C ALA A 146 -6.26 23.00 -5.62
N ASN A 147 -7.26 23.77 -6.06
CA ASN A 147 -7.51 25.18 -5.78
C ASN A 147 -6.40 26.22 -6.08
N ASN A 148 -6.48 26.83 -7.26
CA ASN A 148 -6.13 28.24 -7.39
C ASN A 148 -7.21 29.07 -6.65
N THR A 149 -6.95 29.39 -5.39
CA THR A 149 -7.59 30.53 -4.72
C THR A 149 -6.99 31.82 -5.27
N ASP A 150 -7.54 32.35 -6.36
CA ASP A 150 -7.43 33.78 -6.65
C ASP A 150 -8.56 34.50 -5.89
N LEU A 151 -8.22 34.87 -4.65
CA LEU A 151 -8.90 35.90 -3.90
C LEU A 151 -8.44 37.25 -4.47
N ALA A 152 -9.26 37.82 -5.34
CA ALA A 152 -9.32 39.23 -5.68
C ALA A 152 -10.76 39.65 -5.36
N ASP A 153 -11.10 40.68 -4.59
CA ASP A 153 -10.45 41.93 -4.25
C ASP A 153 -11.07 42.42 -2.92
N ASP A 154 -10.26 42.85 -1.96
CA ASP A 154 -10.69 43.66 -0.80
C ASP A 154 -9.55 44.62 -0.42
N ASP A 155 -9.43 45.70 -1.18
CA ASP A 155 -8.70 46.95 -0.86
C ASP A 155 -9.39 48.00 -1.78
N ASP A 156 -10.04 49.04 -1.29
CA ASP A 156 -9.43 50.15 -0.59
C ASP A 156 -10.45 50.84 0.34
N GLY A 157 -10.05 51.04 1.60
CA GLY A 157 -10.71 51.97 2.50
C GLY A 157 -10.44 53.42 2.07
N GLU A 158 -11.50 54.18 1.82
CA GLU A 158 -11.41 55.61 1.54
C GLU A 158 -11.26 56.40 2.86
N PRO A 159 -10.19 57.20 3.06
CA PRO A 159 -10.00 58.00 4.27
C PRO A 159 -10.71 59.36 4.16
N GLY A 160 -11.32 59.78 5.26
CA GLY A 160 -12.02 61.05 5.37
C GLY A 160 -11.14 62.31 5.29
N SER A 161 -11.73 63.37 4.75
CA SER A 161 -11.49 64.80 5.01
C SER A 161 -12.78 65.51 4.55
N GLY A 162 -13.41 66.45 5.25
CA GLY A 162 -12.91 67.48 6.14
C GLY A 162 -13.28 68.84 5.52
N SER A 163 -14.19 69.58 6.17
CA SER A 163 -14.64 70.98 5.87
C SER A 163 -15.49 71.14 4.59
N GLU A 164 -16.50 72.02 4.46
CA GLU A 164 -16.63 73.46 4.76
C GLU A 164 -18.13 73.79 5.11
N SER A 165 -18.44 74.67 6.08
CA SER A 165 -18.95 76.07 5.92
C SER A 165 -20.22 76.16 5.04
N GLU A 166 -21.37 76.71 5.43
CA GLU A 166 -21.72 77.96 6.14
C GLU A 166 -23.00 77.84 6.99
#